data_AF-A0A2T0BHE9-F1
#
_entry.id   AF-A0A2T0BHE9-F1
#
_cell.length_a   1.000
_cell.length_b   1.000
_cell.length_c   1.000
_cell.angle_alpha   90.00
_cell.angle_beta   90.00
_cell.angle_gamma   90.00
#
_symmetry.space_group_name_H-M   'P 1'
#
loop_
_entity.id
_entity.type
_entity.pdbx_description
1 polymer ?
#
loop_
_entity_poly.entity_id
_entity_poly.type
_entity_poly.pdbx_seq_one_letter_code
_entity_poly.pdbx_strand_id
1 'polypeptide(L)' 'MDEANLKIAQQDIEDALKTVEEIENVANDATLSKDSIKEKFVCLNEKVKNLEAILKIEGIL' A
#
# COMPACT_ATOMS: atom_id res chain seq x y z
N MET A 1 5.96 22.09 9.35
CA MET A 1 5.82 20.74 8.75
C MET A 1 7.15 20.07 9.01
N ASP A 2 7.15 18.94 9.72
CA ASP A 2 8.40 18.26 10.07
C ASP A 2 8.93 17.54 8.83
N GLU A 3 10.16 17.88 8.45
CA GLU A 3 10.82 17.36 7.25
C GLU A 3 11.08 15.85 7.36
N ALA A 4 11.21 15.34 8.60
CA ALA A 4 11.33 13.91 8.87
C ALA A 4 10.02 13.16 8.58
N ASN A 5 8.88 13.72 9.00
CA ASN A 5 7.56 13.12 8.76
C ASN A 5 7.23 13.08 7.27
N LEU A 6 7.61 14.12 6.52
CA LEU A 6 7.45 14.17 5.06
C LEU A 6 8.25 13.09 4.34
N LYS A 7 9.48 12.79 4.77
CA LYS A 7 10.29 11.69 4.21
C LYS A 7 9.69 10.33 4.49
N ILE A 8 9.18 10.12 5.70
CA ILE A 8 8.50 8.86 6.07
C ILE A 8 7.25 8.68 5.21
N ALA A 9 6.44 9.72 5.06
CA ALA A 9 5.25 9.67 4.21
C ALA A 9 5.58 9.39 2.74
N GLN A 10 6.65 9.98 2.19
CA GLN A 10 7.11 9.68 0.84
C GLN A 10 7.51 8.21 0.67
N GLN A 11 8.21 7.66 1.68
CA GLN A 11 8.69 6.29 1.65
C GLN A 11 7.54 5.28 1.78
N ASP A 12 6.57 5.57 2.65
CA ASP A 12 5.34 4.76 2.77
C ASP A 12 4.51 4.78 1.48
N ILE A 13 4.48 5.91 0.77
CA ILE A 13 3.84 6.03 -0.54
C ILE A 13 4.57 5.19 -1.60
N GLU A 14 5.90 5.26 -1.67
CA GLU A 14 6.70 4.43 -2.58
C GLU A 14 6.50 2.94 -2.30
N ASP A 15 6.51 2.52 -1.04
CA ASP A 15 6.30 1.13 -0.65
C ASP A 15 4.88 0.65 -0.98
N ALA A 16 3.87 1.52 -0.82
CA ALA A 16 2.51 1.24 -1.23
C ALA A 16 2.40 1.07 -2.75
N LEU A 17 2.99 1.97 -3.53
CA LEU A 17 3.02 1.91 -5.00
C LEU A 17 3.71 0.63 -5.48
N LYS A 18 4.86 0.28 -4.91
CA LYS A 18 5.58 -0.94 -5.24
C LYS A 18 4.78 -2.20 -4.92
N THR A 19 4.06 -2.20 -3.80
CA THR A 19 3.19 -3.33 -3.44
C THR A 19 2.05 -3.48 -4.47
N VAL A 20 1.47 -2.38 -4.95
CA VAL A 20 0.43 -2.41 -5.99
C VAL A 20 0.99 -2.96 -7.30
N GLU A 21 2.17 -2.51 -7.71
CA GLU A 21 2.85 -2.99 -8.91
C GLU A 21 3.16 -4.49 -8.84
N GLU A 22 3.62 -4.99 -7.69
CA GLU A 22 3.81 -6.43 -7.45
C GLU A 22 2.49 -7.23 -7.43
N ILE A 23 1.36 -6.60 -7.07
CA ILE A 23 0.04 -7.24 -7.15
C ILE A 23 -0.43 -7.28 -8.60
N GLU A 24 -0.28 -6.20 -9.37
CA GLU A 24 -0.64 -6.15 -10.79
C GLU A 24 0.19 -7.12 -11.63
N ASN A 25 1.50 -7.19 -11.40
CA ASN A 25 2.38 -8.13 -12.08
C ASN A 25 2.01 -9.58 -11.78
N VAL A 26 1.66 -9.89 -10.53
CA VAL A 26 1.29 -11.24 -10.11
C VAL A 26 -0.15 -11.58 -10.55
N ALA A 27 -1.06 -10.62 -10.61
CA ALA A 27 -2.43 -10.79 -11.11
C ALA A 27 -2.50 -11.02 -12.63
N ASN A 28 -1.54 -10.49 -13.39
CA ASN A 28 -1.39 -10.77 -14.83
C ASN A 28 -0.79 -12.15 -15.11
N ASP A 29 -0.27 -12.85 -14.09
CA ASP A 29 0.24 -14.20 -14.22
C ASP A 29 -0.90 -15.20 -13.91
N ALA A 30 -1.36 -15.94 -14.93
CA ALA A 30 -2.57 -16.78 -14.90
C ALA A 30 -2.47 -18.03 -13.98
N THR A 31 -1.49 -18.07 -13.08
CA THR A 31 -1.16 -19.18 -12.19
C THR A 31 -1.66 -18.99 -10.76
N LEU A 32 -2.23 -17.82 -10.42
CA LEU A 32 -2.69 -17.56 -9.06
C LEU A 32 -3.99 -18.29 -8.71
N SER A 33 -3.96 -19.03 -7.60
CA SER A 33 -5.18 -19.52 -6.98
C SER A 33 -5.98 -18.36 -6.39
N LYS A 34 -7.30 -18.52 -6.36
CA LYS A 34 -8.26 -17.57 -5.76
C LYS A 34 -7.87 -17.17 -4.31
N ASP A 35 -7.22 -18.07 -3.58
CA ASP A 35 -6.76 -17.82 -2.21
C ASP A 35 -5.57 -16.86 -2.18
N SER A 36 -4.63 -16.99 -3.12
CA SER A 36 -3.47 -16.10 -3.22
C SER A 36 -3.85 -14.67 -3.62
N ILE A 37 -4.87 -14.51 -4.48
CA ILE A 37 -5.46 -13.20 -4.80
C ILE A 37 -6.11 -12.59 -3.55
N LYS A 38 -6.82 -13.40 -2.77
CA LYS A 38 -7.49 -12.94 -1.54
C LYS A 38 -6.50 -12.47 -0.49
N GLU A 39 -5.40 -13.20 -0.28
CA GLU A 39 -4.32 -12.76 0.63
C GLU A 39 -3.70 -11.43 0.19
N LYS A 40 -3.39 -11.29 -1.10
CA LYS A 40 -2.85 -10.04 -1.65
C LYS A 40 -3.82 -8.87 -1.47
N PHE A 41 -5.12 -9.10 -1.65
CA PHE A 41 -6.14 -8.07 -1.46
C PHE A 41 -6.28 -7.65 0.01
N VAL A 42 -6.22 -8.60 0.95
CA VAL A 42 -6.21 -8.31 2.39
C VAL A 42 -4.98 -7.48 2.77
N CYS A 43 -3.79 -7.87 2.30
CA CYS A 43 -2.54 -7.14 2.53
C CYS A 43 -2.60 -5.71 1.99
N LEU A 44 -3.12 -5.52 0.77
CA LEU A 44 -3.30 -4.19 0.18
C LEU A 44 -4.26 -3.34 1.01
N ASN A 45 -5.39 -3.90 1.46
CA ASN A 45 -6.36 -3.18 2.26
C ASN A 45 -5.80 -2.73 3.61
N GLU A 46 -4.94 -3.53 4.25
CA GLU A 46 -4.23 -3.12 5.48
C GLU A 46 -3.25 -1.96 5.22
N LYS A 47 -2.47 -2.04 4.14
CA LYS A 47 -1.56 -0.95 3.75
C LYS A 47 -2.29 0.36 3.48
N VAL A 48 -3.41 0.31 2.74
CA VAL A 48 -4.23 1.49 2.45
C VAL A 48 -4.83 2.09 3.73
N LYS A 49 -5.30 1.26 4.67
CA LYS A 49 -5.80 1.76 5.96
C LYS A 49 -4.72 2.45 6.79
N ASN A 50 -3.51 1.91 6.79
CA ASN A 50 -2.39 2.53 7.48
C ASN A 50 -2.03 3.88 6.84
N LEU A 51 -1.98 3.94 5.51
CA LEU A 51 -1.78 5.19 4.78
C LEU A 51 -2.87 6.22 5.10
N GLU A 52 -4.15 5.82 5.09
CA GLU A 52 -5.26 6.69 5.44
C GLU A 52 -5.16 7.22 6.87
N ALA A 53 -4.73 6.38 7.83
CA ALA A 53 -4.51 6.79 9.21
C ALA A 53 -3.40 7.85 9.33
N ILE A 54 -2.28 7.67 8.62
CA ILE A 54 -1.16 8.63 8.59
C ILE A 54 -1.63 9.96 8.00
N LEU A 55 -2.35 9.93 6.88
CA LEU A 55 -2.87 11.15 6.24
C LEU A 55 -3.85 11.91 7.12
N LYS A 56 -4.70 11.21 7.91
CA LYS A 56 -5.58 11.82 8.91
C LYS A 56 -4.80 12.44 10.07
N ILE A 57 -3.77 11.76 10.58
CA ILE A 57 -2.91 12.28 11.67
C ILE A 57 -2.21 13.57 11.24
N GLU A 58 -1.72 13.62 10.01
CA GLU A 58 -1.05 14.78 9.44
C GLU A 58 -2.03 15.89 9.01
N GLY A 59 -3.34 15.70 9.19
CA GLY A 59 -4.39 16.68 8.88
C GLY A 59 -4.57 16.94 7.38
N ILE A 60 -4.13 16.00 6.54
CA ILE A 60 -4.26 16.04 5.08
C ILE A 60 -5.66 15.55 4.65
N LEU A 61 -6.23 14.61 5.43
CA LEU A 61 -7.55 13.97 5.25
C LEU A 61 -8.42 14.22 6.49
#